data_AF-A0A8M9Q122-F1
#
_entry.id   AF-A0A8M9Q122-F1
#
_cell.length_a   1.000
_cell.length_b   1.000
_cell.length_c   1.000
_cell.angle_alpha   90.00
_cell.angle_beta   90.00
_cell.angle_gamma   90.00
#
_symmetry.space_group_name_H-M   'P 1'
#
loop_
_entity.id
_entity.type
_entity.pdbx_description
1 polymer ?
#
loop_
_entity_poly.entity_id
_entity_poly.type
_entity_poly.pdbx_seq_one_letter_code
_entity_poly.pdbx_strand_id
1 'polypeptide(L)'
;MCVFRLELHLVGGFDDDRRISHSLSLNILAAFHKQKEEIHLETCCITDMNDVIKEGIHRPVVYGIGVNTVKQGKNAQKKSTFRENGPSFTKLATGLHTLISLLRHFYILCSSILKHSDFNMTSLVCLSPQYLSTSPYAEPPHFVHHIKSTIQFLLEHPTADALFPDDQPQFYSRMEDGRWKRV
;
A
#
# COMPACT_ATOMS: atom_id res chain seq x y z
N MET A 1 26.32 -15.63 24.37
CA MET A 1 25.82 -14.97 23.14
C MET A 1 24.43 -15.51 22.86
N CYS A 2 23.42 -14.66 22.80
CA CYS A 2 22.14 -15.05 22.21
C CYS A 2 22.35 -15.15 20.70
N VAL A 3 22.12 -16.32 20.12
CA VAL A 3 22.07 -16.48 18.66
C VAL A 3 20.70 -15.99 18.23
N PHE A 4 20.64 -14.85 17.57
CA PHE A 4 19.42 -14.34 16.95
C PHE A 4 19.35 -14.87 15.53
N ARG A 5 18.18 -15.39 15.15
CA ARG A 5 17.86 -15.85 13.79
C ARG A 5 16.98 -14.82 13.11
N LEU A 6 17.32 -14.40 11.90
CA LEU A 6 16.49 -13.50 11.11
C LEU A 6 15.53 -14.31 10.25
N GLU A 7 14.23 -14.05 10.40
CA GLU A 7 13.16 -14.73 9.69
C GLU A 7 12.48 -13.76 8.72
N LEU A 8 12.39 -14.16 7.44
CA LEU A 8 11.76 -13.40 6.38
C LEU A 8 10.42 -14.02 6.01
N HIS A 9 9.38 -13.19 5.93
CA HIS A 9 8.06 -13.57 5.48
C HIS A 9 7.61 -12.63 4.35
N LEU A 10 7.35 -13.20 3.17
CA LEU A 10 6.89 -12.49 1.99
C LEU A 10 5.50 -12.98 1.62
N VAL A 11 4.54 -12.05 1.58
CA VAL A 11 3.15 -12.32 1.20
C VAL A 11 2.63 -11.18 0.34
N GLY A 12 2.05 -11.49 -0.81
CA GLY A 12 1.42 -10.50 -1.69
C GLY A 12 1.73 -10.68 -3.17
N GLY A 13 1.18 -9.80 -4.00
CA GLY A 13 1.21 -9.98 -5.46
C GLY A 13 0.36 -11.15 -5.93
N PHE A 14 0.28 -11.36 -7.23
CA PHE A 14 -0.42 -12.47 -7.88
C PHE A 14 0.15 -12.64 -9.29
N ASP A 15 -0.38 -13.55 -10.13
CA ASP A 15 0.08 -13.64 -11.52
C ASP A 15 -0.59 -12.56 -12.38
N ASP A 16 -0.14 -11.31 -12.21
CA ASP A 16 -0.68 -10.16 -12.94
C ASP A 16 -0.18 -10.11 -14.40
N ASP A 17 -1.06 -9.69 -15.32
CA ASP A 17 -0.78 -9.61 -16.76
C ASP A 17 0.47 -8.77 -17.10
N ARG A 18 0.81 -7.80 -16.25
CA ARG A 18 1.95 -6.88 -16.44
C ARG A 18 3.26 -7.43 -15.83
N ARG A 19 3.22 -8.62 -15.20
CA ARG A 19 4.34 -9.28 -14.52
C ARG A 19 5.02 -8.40 -13.46
N ILE A 20 4.29 -7.44 -12.88
CA ILE A 20 4.82 -6.52 -11.87
C ILE A 20 5.13 -7.29 -10.58
N SER A 21 4.23 -8.17 -10.14
CA SER A 21 4.39 -8.98 -8.93
C SER A 21 5.61 -9.89 -9.05
N HIS A 22 5.80 -10.51 -10.22
CA HIS A 22 6.95 -11.36 -10.50
C HIS A 22 8.26 -10.57 -10.45
N SER A 23 8.33 -9.42 -11.15
CA SER A 23 9.52 -8.57 -11.15
C SER A 23 9.86 -8.05 -9.76
N LEU A 24 8.85 -7.61 -8.99
CA LEU A 24 9.04 -7.12 -7.64
C LEU A 24 9.52 -8.23 -6.69
N SER A 25 8.91 -9.41 -6.79
CA SER A 25 9.29 -10.59 -6.01
C SER A 25 10.76 -10.96 -6.22
N LEU A 26 11.22 -11.01 -7.48
CA LEU A 26 12.62 -11.28 -7.80
C LEU A 26 13.56 -10.21 -7.25
N ASN A 27 13.20 -8.93 -7.39
CA ASN A 27 14.03 -7.82 -6.88
C ASN A 27 14.17 -7.88 -5.35
N ILE A 28 13.09 -8.18 -4.62
CA ILE A 28 13.10 -8.31 -3.16
C ILE A 28 13.96 -9.51 -2.75
N LEU A 29 13.74 -10.69 -3.34
CA LEU A 29 14.52 -11.90 -3.04
C LEU A 29 16.01 -11.68 -3.33
N ALA A 30 16.35 -11.05 -4.46
CA ALA A 30 17.73 -10.72 -4.80
C ALA A 30 18.36 -9.71 -3.83
N ALA A 31 17.58 -8.76 -3.30
CA ALA A 31 18.07 -7.81 -2.30
C ALA A 31 18.37 -8.49 -0.96
N PHE A 32 17.51 -9.40 -0.50
CA PHE A 32 17.74 -10.17 0.72
C PHE A 32 18.88 -11.18 0.57
N HIS A 33 19.02 -11.80 -0.59
CA HIS A 33 20.12 -12.73 -0.87
C HIS A 33 21.50 -12.06 -0.81
N LYS A 34 21.59 -10.73 -1.04
CA LYS A 34 22.85 -9.96 -1.00
C LYS A 34 23.26 -9.52 0.41
N GLN A 35 22.45 -9.76 1.43
CA GLN A 35 22.77 -9.36 2.80
C GLN A 35 23.89 -10.24 3.37
N LYS A 36 24.66 -9.70 4.33
CA LYS A 36 25.76 -10.43 4.97
C LYS A 36 25.24 -11.40 6.03
N GLU A 37 24.11 -11.05 6.62
CA GLU A 37 23.42 -11.80 7.65
C GLU A 37 22.73 -13.03 7.05
N GLU A 38 22.66 -14.11 7.83
CA GLU A 38 21.86 -15.27 7.47
C GLU A 38 20.37 -14.98 7.70
N ILE A 39 19.61 -14.94 6.61
CA ILE A 39 18.18 -14.64 6.62
C ILE A 39 17.43 -15.88 6.12
N HIS A 40 16.57 -16.43 6.97
CA HIS A 40 15.80 -17.62 6.64
C HIS A 40 14.43 -17.23 6.11
N LEU A 41 14.11 -17.64 4.88
CA LEU A 41 12.78 -17.47 4.32
C LEU A 41 11.82 -18.49 4.96
N GLU A 42 10.94 -18.00 5.83
CA GLU A 42 9.98 -18.83 6.59
C GLU A 42 8.59 -18.86 5.95
N THR A 43 8.22 -17.80 5.22
CA THR A 43 6.94 -17.77 4.48
C THR A 43 7.13 -17.10 3.14
N CYS A 44 6.67 -17.76 2.09
CA CYS A 44 6.73 -17.26 0.73
C CYS A 44 5.41 -17.57 0.02
N CYS A 45 4.45 -16.65 0.13
CA CYS A 45 3.15 -16.71 -0.56
C CYS A 45 3.05 -15.49 -1.46
N ILE A 46 3.79 -15.53 -2.56
CA ILE A 46 3.93 -14.42 -3.50
C ILE A 46 3.64 -14.85 -4.94
N THR A 47 3.29 -13.90 -5.81
CA THR A 47 3.06 -14.13 -7.24
C THR A 47 2.10 -15.31 -7.48
N ASP A 48 2.52 -16.36 -8.19
CA ASP A 48 1.75 -17.56 -8.50
C ASP A 48 1.26 -18.30 -7.25
N MET A 49 2.06 -18.32 -6.18
CA MET A 49 1.67 -18.92 -4.90
C MET A 49 0.57 -18.16 -4.17
N ASN A 50 0.30 -16.91 -4.56
CA ASN A 50 -0.79 -16.11 -4.04
C ASN A 50 -1.87 -15.85 -5.11
N ASP A 51 -1.88 -16.58 -6.23
CA ASP A 51 -2.80 -16.37 -7.33
C ASP A 51 -4.06 -17.25 -7.24
N VAL A 52 -5.20 -16.71 -7.67
CA VAL A 52 -6.41 -17.47 -7.97
C VAL A 52 -7.09 -16.92 -9.21
N ILE A 53 -7.49 -17.83 -10.09
CA ILE A 53 -8.28 -17.49 -11.28
C ILE A 53 -9.77 -17.58 -10.93
N LYS A 54 -10.49 -16.47 -11.06
CA LYS A 54 -11.94 -16.40 -10.94
C LYS A 54 -12.53 -15.79 -12.19
N GLU A 55 -13.40 -16.52 -12.88
CA GLU A 55 -14.05 -16.07 -14.12
C GLU A 55 -13.01 -15.65 -15.19
N GLY A 56 -11.89 -16.39 -15.27
CA GLY A 56 -10.79 -16.09 -16.18
C GLY A 56 -9.90 -14.92 -15.77
N ILE A 57 -10.15 -14.29 -14.62
CA ILE A 57 -9.40 -13.15 -14.11
C ILE A 57 -8.50 -13.60 -12.95
N HIS A 58 -7.20 -13.39 -13.09
CA HIS A 58 -6.20 -13.57 -12.03
C HIS A 58 -6.38 -12.54 -10.91
N ARG A 59 -6.30 -12.98 -9.65
CA ARG A 59 -6.46 -12.13 -8.46
C ARG A 59 -5.63 -12.68 -7.30
N PRO A 60 -5.19 -11.84 -6.35
CA PRO A 60 -4.52 -12.33 -5.16
C PRO A 60 -5.48 -13.07 -4.23
N VAL A 61 -4.99 -14.14 -3.62
CA VAL A 61 -5.69 -14.89 -2.55
C VAL A 61 -5.60 -14.11 -1.25
N VAL A 62 -4.43 -13.56 -0.93
CA VAL A 62 -4.13 -12.78 0.28
C VAL A 62 -3.80 -11.34 -0.10
N TYR A 63 -4.62 -10.40 0.36
CA TYR A 63 -4.42 -8.96 0.17
C TYR A 63 -3.70 -8.29 1.36
N GLY A 64 -3.69 -8.96 2.52
CA GLY A 64 -3.12 -8.42 3.75
C GLY A 64 -2.96 -9.50 4.82
N ILE A 65 -1.97 -9.29 5.70
CA ILE A 65 -1.66 -10.16 6.82
C ILE A 65 -1.56 -9.36 8.11
N GLY A 66 -1.93 -9.99 9.23
CA GLY A 66 -1.69 -9.48 10.57
C GLY A 66 -0.62 -10.32 11.25
N VAL A 67 0.33 -9.65 11.90
CA VAL A 67 1.41 -10.30 12.65
C VAL A 67 1.26 -9.93 14.14
N ASN A 68 1.20 -10.94 15.00
CA ASN A 68 1.19 -10.73 16.45
C ASN A 68 2.62 -10.65 16.97
N THR A 69 3.05 -9.47 17.42
CA THR A 69 4.40 -9.21 17.91
C THR A 69 4.55 -9.36 19.43
N VAL A 70 3.45 -9.53 20.18
CA VAL A 70 3.45 -9.41 21.65
C VAL A 70 3.65 -10.76 22.36
N LYS A 71 3.45 -11.90 21.68
CA LYS A 71 3.72 -13.22 22.26
C LYS A 71 5.10 -13.71 21.86
N GLN A 72 6.06 -13.64 22.81
CA GLN A 72 7.36 -14.28 22.69
C GLN A 72 7.21 -15.73 22.17
N GLY A 73 7.73 -16.02 20.97
CA GLY A 73 8.02 -17.38 20.52
C GLY A 73 7.00 -18.08 19.61
N LYS A 74 5.87 -17.44 19.21
CA LYS A 74 5.02 -17.98 18.12
C LYS A 74 4.54 -16.86 17.21
N ASN A 75 5.25 -16.64 16.11
CA ASN A 75 4.85 -15.77 14.99
C ASN A 75 3.63 -16.37 14.28
N ALA A 76 2.45 -16.34 14.92
CA ALA A 76 1.22 -16.79 14.29
C ALA A 76 0.77 -15.74 13.28
N GLN A 77 1.02 -16.00 12.00
CA GLN A 77 0.50 -15.20 10.90
C GLN A 77 -0.93 -15.62 10.60
N LYS A 78 -1.82 -14.64 10.43
CA LYS A 78 -3.19 -14.89 10.02
C LYS A 78 -3.56 -13.96 8.88
N LYS A 79 -4.16 -14.51 7.83
CA LYS A 79 -4.84 -13.72 6.80
C LYS A 79 -5.83 -12.78 7.48
N SER A 80 -5.71 -11.49 7.22
CA SER A 80 -6.53 -10.48 7.87
C SER A 80 -7.10 -9.50 6.85
N THR A 81 -8.26 -8.97 7.18
CA THR A 81 -8.81 -7.78 6.55
C THR A 81 -8.98 -6.76 7.65
N PHE A 82 -8.29 -5.63 7.53
CA PHE A 82 -8.39 -4.55 8.49
C PHE A 82 -9.52 -3.62 8.05
N ARG A 83 -10.52 -3.44 8.92
CA ARG A 83 -11.59 -2.46 8.71
C ARG A 83 -11.18 -1.06 9.20
N GLU A 84 -10.33 -1.02 10.21
CA GLU A 84 -9.77 0.20 10.78
C GLU A 84 -8.26 0.23 10.50
N ASN A 85 -7.83 1.13 9.61
CA ASN A 85 -6.43 1.27 9.21
C ASN A 85 -5.68 2.32 10.05
N GLY A 86 -6.15 2.56 11.27
CA GLY A 86 -5.58 3.53 12.20
C GLY A 86 -6.07 4.97 12.01
N PRO A 87 -5.67 5.87 12.91
CA PRO A 87 -6.04 7.26 12.85
C PRO A 87 -5.36 7.93 11.64
N SER A 88 -6.06 8.90 11.04
CA SER A 88 -5.50 9.68 9.93
C SER A 88 -5.01 8.84 8.75
N PHE A 89 -5.65 7.69 8.46
CA PHE A 89 -5.30 6.82 7.33
C PHE A 89 -5.15 7.61 6.03
N THR A 90 -6.05 8.56 5.74
CA THR A 90 -5.92 9.43 4.55
C THR A 90 -4.68 10.33 4.60
N LYS A 91 -4.27 10.84 5.78
CA LYS A 91 -3.04 11.65 5.94
C LYS A 91 -1.76 10.80 5.85
N LEU A 92 -1.81 9.56 6.34
CA LEU A 92 -0.69 8.62 6.32
C LEU A 92 -0.50 8.00 4.94
N ALA A 93 -1.59 7.55 4.31
CA ALA A 93 -1.60 7.09 2.92
C ALA A 93 -1.09 8.17 1.98
N THR A 94 -1.26 9.44 2.35
CA THR A 94 -0.81 10.56 1.54
C THR A 94 0.65 10.95 1.71
N GLY A 95 1.40 10.48 2.72
CA GLY A 95 2.85 10.75 2.88
C GLY A 95 3.31 12.01 2.14
N LEU A 96 2.78 13.18 2.55
CA LEU A 96 2.29 14.23 1.65
C LEU A 96 3.25 14.59 0.51
N HIS A 97 4.55 14.70 0.77
CA HIS A 97 5.55 15.02 -0.25
C HIS A 97 5.69 13.95 -1.33
N THR A 98 5.76 12.67 -0.95
CA THR A 98 5.91 11.57 -1.90
C THR A 98 4.65 11.42 -2.73
N LEU A 99 3.45 11.49 -2.11
CA LEU A 99 2.22 11.32 -2.87
C LEU A 99 1.84 12.57 -3.69
N ILE A 100 2.14 13.79 -3.23
CA ILE A 100 1.99 15.00 -4.08
C ILE A 100 2.92 14.90 -5.28
N SER A 101 4.18 14.49 -5.08
CA SER A 101 5.11 14.27 -6.19
C SER A 101 4.57 13.21 -7.17
N LEU A 102 4.06 12.09 -6.66
CA LEU A 102 3.44 11.05 -7.48
C LEU A 102 2.19 11.55 -8.21
N LEU A 103 1.29 12.31 -7.54
CA LEU A 103 0.12 12.91 -8.16
C LEU A 103 0.50 13.90 -9.26
N ARG A 104 1.57 14.68 -9.06
CA ARG A 104 2.05 15.64 -10.08
C ARG A 104 2.60 14.90 -11.29
N HIS A 105 3.41 13.86 -11.09
CA HIS A 105 3.87 13.01 -12.19
C HIS A 105 2.70 12.32 -12.90
N PHE A 106 1.72 11.85 -12.14
CA PHE A 106 0.52 11.22 -12.66
C PHE A 106 -0.35 12.21 -13.46
N TYR A 107 -0.52 13.45 -12.98
CA TYR A 107 -1.21 14.51 -13.70
C TYR A 107 -0.52 14.82 -15.03
N ILE A 108 0.81 14.97 -15.04
CA ILE A 108 1.60 15.22 -16.25
C ILE A 108 1.40 14.07 -17.25
N LEU A 109 1.47 12.82 -16.76
CA LEU A 109 1.24 11.64 -17.58
C LEU A 109 -0.19 11.64 -18.17
N CYS A 110 -1.22 11.83 -17.35
CA CYS A 110 -2.60 11.87 -17.81
C CYS A 110 -2.86 13.00 -18.80
N SER A 111 -2.33 14.20 -18.56
CA SER A 111 -2.43 15.33 -19.49
C SER A 111 -1.80 14.99 -20.85
N SER A 112 -0.63 14.34 -20.84
CA SER A 112 0.05 13.91 -22.08
C SER A 112 -0.72 12.83 -22.85
N ILE A 113 -1.36 11.89 -22.14
CA ILE A 113 -2.13 10.79 -22.73
C ILE A 113 -3.48 11.30 -23.27
N LEU A 114 -4.19 12.10 -22.50
CA LEU A 114 -5.57 12.49 -22.79
C LEU A 114 -5.67 13.66 -23.77
N LYS A 115 -4.59 14.41 -24.02
CA LYS A 115 -4.53 15.53 -24.99
C LYS A 115 -5.69 16.53 -24.91
N HIS A 116 -6.33 16.64 -23.75
CA HIS A 116 -7.42 17.58 -23.51
C HIS A 116 -6.86 18.86 -22.93
N SER A 117 -7.10 19.99 -23.60
CA SER A 117 -6.73 21.34 -23.14
C SER A 117 -7.30 21.68 -21.77
N ASP A 118 -8.42 21.06 -21.41
CA ASP A 118 -9.20 21.39 -20.22
C ASP A 118 -8.92 20.44 -19.05
N PHE A 119 -7.89 19.58 -19.17
CA PHE A 119 -7.54 18.62 -18.11
C PHE A 119 -6.92 19.33 -16.90
N ASN A 120 -7.74 19.59 -15.90
CA ASN A 120 -7.32 20.14 -14.62
C ASN A 120 -7.11 19.04 -13.57
N MET A 121 -6.49 19.37 -12.44
CA MET A 121 -6.15 18.36 -11.41
C MET A 121 -7.39 17.70 -10.80
N THR A 122 -8.54 18.39 -10.74
CA THR A 122 -9.84 17.81 -10.35
C THR A 122 -10.32 16.71 -11.30
N SER A 123 -9.89 16.72 -12.57
CA SER A 123 -10.21 15.68 -13.55
C SER A 123 -9.63 14.31 -13.17
N LEU A 124 -8.59 14.26 -12.31
CA LEU A 124 -8.02 13.02 -11.80
C LEU A 124 -9.05 12.17 -11.03
N VAL A 125 -9.99 12.82 -10.33
CA VAL A 125 -11.06 12.14 -9.58
C VAL A 125 -12.05 11.42 -10.52
N CYS A 126 -12.11 11.83 -11.78
CA CYS A 126 -12.97 11.25 -12.80
C CYS A 126 -12.31 10.13 -13.61
N LEU A 127 -11.01 9.85 -13.40
CA LEU A 127 -10.30 8.82 -14.15
C LEU A 127 -10.87 7.43 -13.90
N SER A 128 -10.83 6.60 -14.93
CA SER A 128 -11.20 5.20 -14.83
C SER A 128 -10.15 4.42 -14.00
N PRO A 129 -10.57 3.33 -13.33
CA PRO A 129 -9.66 2.55 -12.48
C PRO A 129 -8.43 2.02 -13.23
N GLN A 130 -8.53 1.85 -14.56
CA GLN A 130 -7.44 1.37 -15.40
C GLN A 130 -6.18 2.26 -15.38
N TYR A 131 -6.36 3.55 -15.10
CA TYR A 131 -5.27 4.51 -14.97
C TYR A 131 -4.82 4.68 -13.51
N LEU A 132 -5.66 4.30 -12.56
CA LEU A 132 -5.40 4.49 -11.13
C LEU A 132 -4.78 3.25 -10.45
N SER A 133 -4.85 2.09 -11.09
CA SER A 133 -4.42 0.80 -10.55
C SER A 133 -3.37 0.11 -11.43
N THR A 134 -2.48 -0.65 -10.80
CA THR A 134 -1.57 -1.58 -11.48
C THR A 134 -2.27 -2.85 -11.99
N SER A 135 -3.39 -3.22 -11.39
CA SER A 135 -4.18 -4.43 -11.66
C SER A 135 -5.69 -4.16 -11.57
N PRO A 136 -6.29 -3.43 -12.53
CA PRO A 136 -7.62 -2.84 -12.38
C PRO A 136 -8.75 -3.85 -12.12
N TYR A 137 -8.60 -5.08 -12.61
CA TYR A 137 -9.57 -6.16 -12.45
C TYR A 137 -9.41 -6.98 -11.15
N ALA A 138 -8.31 -6.77 -10.44
CA ALA A 138 -8.00 -7.45 -9.18
C ALA A 138 -8.19 -6.55 -7.95
N GLU A 139 -8.55 -5.28 -8.14
CA GLU A 139 -8.71 -4.34 -7.03
C GLU A 139 -9.93 -4.65 -6.15
N PRO A 140 -9.87 -4.39 -4.83
CA PRO A 140 -11.02 -4.49 -3.95
C PRO A 140 -12.16 -3.52 -4.36
N PRO A 141 -13.43 -3.82 -4.02
CA PRO A 141 -14.58 -2.99 -4.39
C PRO A 141 -14.48 -1.52 -3.96
N HIS A 142 -13.75 -1.23 -2.87
CA HIS A 142 -13.60 0.13 -2.33
C HIS A 142 -12.40 0.90 -2.89
N PHE A 143 -11.57 0.28 -3.74
CA PHE A 143 -10.34 0.86 -4.26
C PHE A 143 -10.56 2.22 -4.92
N VAL A 144 -11.53 2.29 -5.85
CA VAL A 144 -11.84 3.49 -6.61
C VAL A 144 -12.28 4.62 -5.68
N HIS A 145 -13.13 4.30 -4.71
CA HIS A 145 -13.57 5.26 -3.71
C HIS A 145 -12.39 5.79 -2.88
N HIS A 146 -11.50 4.90 -2.41
CA HIS A 146 -10.33 5.29 -1.64
C HIS A 146 -9.37 6.20 -2.43
N ILE A 147 -9.04 5.86 -3.68
CA ILE A 147 -8.16 6.68 -4.50
C ILE A 147 -8.80 8.04 -4.78
N LYS A 148 -10.09 8.08 -5.11
CA LYS A 148 -10.80 9.36 -5.34
C LYS A 148 -10.82 10.24 -4.10
N SER A 149 -11.12 9.68 -2.93
CA SER A 149 -11.08 10.41 -1.65
C SER A 149 -9.66 10.88 -1.30
N THR A 150 -8.64 10.10 -1.66
CA THR A 150 -7.23 10.47 -1.48
C THR A 150 -6.84 11.63 -2.39
N ILE A 151 -7.22 11.58 -3.67
CA ILE A 151 -6.99 12.68 -4.62
C ILE A 151 -7.71 13.94 -4.15
N GLN A 152 -8.98 13.82 -3.76
CA GLN A 152 -9.77 14.93 -3.23
C GLN A 152 -9.09 15.57 -2.02
N PHE A 153 -8.63 14.76 -1.07
CA PHE A 153 -7.93 15.25 0.11
C PHE A 153 -6.64 16.01 -0.23
N LEU A 154 -5.88 15.53 -1.22
CA LEU A 154 -4.66 16.20 -1.69
C LEU A 154 -4.95 17.51 -2.42
N LEU A 155 -6.05 17.59 -3.14
CA LEU A 155 -6.53 18.82 -3.78
C LEU A 155 -6.94 19.87 -2.72
N GLU A 156 -7.54 19.42 -1.62
CA GLU A 156 -7.94 20.28 -0.50
C GLU A 156 -6.75 20.71 0.37
N HIS A 157 -5.66 19.94 0.38
CA HIS A 157 -4.45 20.19 1.18
C HIS A 157 -3.19 20.16 0.29
N PRO A 158 -2.98 21.18 -0.55
CA PRO A 158 -1.85 21.23 -1.48
C PRO A 158 -0.48 21.36 -0.79
N THR A 159 -0.47 21.78 0.49
CA THR A 159 0.73 21.82 1.34
C THR A 159 0.48 21.09 2.66
N ALA A 160 1.57 20.73 3.34
CA ALA A 160 1.52 20.02 4.61
C ALA A 160 1.21 20.92 5.80
N ASP A 161 1.39 22.24 5.66
CA ASP A 161 1.37 23.22 6.74
C ASP A 161 0.06 23.20 7.55
N ALA A 162 -1.09 23.07 6.86
CA ALA A 162 -2.39 22.98 7.51
C ALA A 162 -2.62 21.64 8.25
N LEU A 163 -1.91 20.58 7.85
CA LEU A 163 -2.00 19.25 8.45
C LEU A 163 -1.01 19.06 9.60
N PHE A 164 0.12 19.76 9.54
CA PHE A 164 1.20 19.72 10.53
C PHE A 164 1.62 21.15 10.88
N PRO A 165 0.83 21.85 11.72
CA PRO A 165 1.17 23.19 12.16
C PRO A 165 2.56 23.20 12.82
N ASP A 166 3.37 24.19 12.49
CA ASP A 166 4.75 24.35 12.99
C ASP A 166 5.64 23.11 12.75
N ASP A 167 5.38 22.39 11.65
CA ASP A 167 6.01 21.11 11.28
C ASP A 167 5.92 20.05 12.39
N GLN A 168 4.95 20.19 13.31
CA GLN A 168 4.79 19.26 14.43
C GLN A 168 4.04 18.01 14.00
N PRO A 169 4.54 16.82 14.37
CA PRO A 169 3.84 15.57 14.10
C PRO A 169 2.54 15.49 14.93
N GLN A 170 1.59 14.71 14.44
CA GLN A 170 0.38 14.40 15.19
C GLN A 170 0.65 13.20 16.10
N PHE A 171 0.43 13.37 17.41
CA PHE A 171 0.61 12.30 18.38
C PHE A 171 -0.70 11.55 18.61
N TYR A 172 -0.59 10.23 18.78
CA TYR A 172 -1.70 9.36 19.10
C TYR A 172 -1.31 8.41 20.22
N SER A 173 -2.22 8.19 21.15
CA SER A 173 -2.09 7.20 22.22
C SER A 173 -3.19 6.15 22.10
N ARG A 174 -2.88 4.94 22.59
CA ARG A 174 -3.84 3.85 22.64
C ARG A 174 -4.68 3.99 23.91
N MET A 175 -6.00 4.03 23.76
CA MET A 175 -6.95 4.03 24.86
C MET A 175 -7.09 2.63 25.46
N GLU A 176 -7.67 2.53 26.67
CA GLU A 176 -7.93 1.25 27.34
C GLU A 176 -8.84 0.32 26.54
N ASP A 177 -9.77 0.88 25.75
CA ASP A 177 -10.64 0.13 24.85
C ASP A 177 -9.95 -0.32 23.55
N GLY A 178 -8.66 0.00 23.39
CA GLY A 178 -7.85 -0.37 22.24
C GLY A 178 -7.89 0.59 21.06
N ARG A 179 -8.77 1.61 21.06
CA ARG A 179 -8.83 2.65 20.01
C ARG A 179 -7.67 3.64 20.11
N TRP A 180 -7.42 4.36 19.03
CA TRP A 180 -6.43 5.45 19.01
C TRP A 180 -7.10 6.79 19.32
N LYS A 181 -6.49 7.60 20.19
CA LYS A 181 -6.89 8.97 20.51
C LYS A 181 -5.77 9.94 20.16
N ARG A 182 -6.11 11.07 19.54
CA ARG A 182 -5.15 12.16 19.30
C ARG A 182 -4.76 12.81 20.63
N VAL A 183 -3.46 13.04 20.82
CA VAL A 183 -2.87 13.71 22.00
C VAL A 183 -2.41 15.11 21.60
#